data_AF-A0A0T6B4M2-F1
#
_entry.id   AF-A0A0T6B4M2-F1
#
_cell.length_a   1.000
_cell.length_b   1.000
_cell.length_c   1.000
_cell.angle_alpha   90.00
_cell.angle_beta   90.00
_cell.angle_gamma   90.00
#
_symmetry.space_group_name_H-M   'P 1'
#
loop_
_entity.id
_entity.type
_entity.pdbx_description
1 polymer ?
#
loop_
_entity_poly.entity_id
_entity_poly.type
_entity_poly.pdbx_seq_one_letter_code
_entity_poly.pdbx_strand_id
1 'polypeptide(L)'
;MQRSYRLSHYICSILRKSLFVTSVRSKSLLMDLDVLDDFTTQLMQKKTDKWENLKIKRQFPLAVQSEPVNKALLRCRLNRITMTGLNEIFEKFLDETDQQKLVTLLEECISYKICPSDMILTNVLSSFSQATNIDGINKVQELCSLSNPEFLKANSNFKHYIAEAIWLKGNVLKAIGIYEDVYQENPFLRRRIRLVLKYLISEAVLNRSEAVLVNLVNFSERLAKKNKDYFIMSCLWQTCFLSEWFSDQQVAFDLMESNRNLCRMVTPQIPLVVSLLLRHHRTGNVLKAIGIYEDVYQENPFLRRRIRLVLKYLISEAVLNRSEAVLVNLVNFSERLAKKNKDYFIMSCLWQTCFLSEWFSDQQVAFDLMESNRNLCRMVTPQIPLVVSLLLRHHRTDPIFRLLEVLLKYQMKMQISIVLIALFDYRFKQGDLKSCCEILSWSTKHQIMLPSIQHEKFLKLLLKEETVDNKERQTATPKYELKF
;
A
#
# COMPACT_ATOMS: atom_id res chain seq x y z
N MET A 1 -15.07 -30.67 -34.13
CA MET A 1 -13.95 -29.76 -34.44
C MET A 1 -14.25 -28.25 -34.29
N GLN A 2 -15.49 -27.76 -34.39
CA GLN A 2 -15.79 -26.30 -34.28
C GLN A 2 -15.87 -25.73 -32.84
N ARG A 3 -15.93 -26.55 -31.78
CA ARG A 3 -15.95 -26.06 -30.38
C ARG A 3 -14.54 -25.71 -29.82
N SER A 4 -13.47 -26.25 -30.40
CA SER A 4 -12.08 -25.94 -29.99
C SER A 4 -11.60 -24.56 -30.48
N TYR A 5 -12.19 -24.04 -31.57
CA TYR A 5 -11.84 -22.74 -32.14
C TYR A 5 -12.43 -21.56 -31.34
N ARG A 6 -13.58 -21.75 -30.68
CA ARG A 6 -14.22 -20.70 -29.87
C ARG A 6 -13.52 -20.49 -28.51
N LEU A 7 -12.92 -21.52 -27.93
CA LEU A 7 -12.13 -21.39 -26.69
C LEU A 7 -10.78 -20.67 -26.94
N SER A 8 -10.12 -20.94 -28.07
CA SER A 8 -8.89 -20.26 -28.49
C SER A 8 -9.11 -18.77 -28.74
N HIS A 9 -10.24 -18.39 -29.37
CA HIS A 9 -10.57 -16.98 -29.61
C HIS A 9 -10.96 -16.22 -28.33
N TYR A 10 -11.57 -16.89 -27.35
CA TYR A 10 -11.96 -16.28 -26.07
C TYR A 10 -10.75 -16.09 -25.12
N ILE A 11 -9.79 -17.02 -25.15
CA ILE A 11 -8.52 -16.89 -24.40
C ILE A 11 -7.60 -15.83 -25.05
N CYS A 12 -7.58 -15.72 -26.38
CA CYS A 12 -6.86 -14.66 -27.10
C CYS A 12 -7.47 -13.26 -26.90
N SER A 13 -8.78 -13.12 -26.66
CA SER A 13 -9.40 -11.81 -26.39
C SER A 13 -9.16 -11.32 -24.96
N ILE A 14 -9.10 -12.23 -23.99
CA ILE A 14 -8.74 -11.94 -22.59
C ILE A 14 -7.25 -11.57 -22.48
N LEU A 15 -6.36 -12.27 -23.22
CA LEU A 15 -4.93 -11.94 -23.24
C LEU A 15 -4.62 -10.65 -24.01
N ARG A 16 -5.36 -10.31 -25.08
CA ARG A 16 -5.24 -9.01 -25.77
C ARG A 16 -5.59 -7.81 -24.89
N LYS A 17 -6.55 -7.94 -23.96
CA LYS A 17 -6.85 -6.88 -22.98
C LYS A 17 -5.76 -6.70 -21.91
N SER A 18 -4.91 -7.69 -21.69
CA SER A 18 -3.76 -7.59 -20.77
C SER A 18 -2.46 -7.09 -21.42
N LEU A 19 -2.37 -7.07 -22.76
CA LEU A 19 -1.12 -6.85 -23.50
C LEU A 19 -1.02 -5.52 -24.26
N PHE A 20 -1.98 -4.59 -24.07
CA PHE A 20 -1.88 -3.23 -24.60
C PHE A 20 -1.22 -2.22 -23.63
N VAL A 21 -0.69 -2.70 -22.49
CA VAL A 21 -0.13 -1.83 -21.42
C VAL A 21 1.40 -1.72 -21.45
N THR A 22 2.09 -2.35 -22.41
CA THR A 22 3.56 -2.20 -22.49
C THR A 22 4.01 -1.87 -23.90
N SER A 23 4.61 -0.68 -24.03
CA SER A 23 5.24 -0.10 -25.23
C SER A 23 4.34 0.76 -26.10
N VAL A 24 4.02 1.97 -25.60
CA VAL A 24 4.31 3.30 -26.18
C VAL A 24 3.38 4.31 -25.50
N ARG A 25 3.96 5.41 -25.01
CA ARG A 25 3.36 6.54 -24.27
C ARG A 25 3.13 6.35 -22.76
N SER A 26 4.21 6.66 -22.04
CA SER A 26 4.15 7.63 -20.95
C SER A 26 3.14 8.76 -21.24
N LYS A 27 2.19 8.99 -20.31
CA LYS A 27 1.27 10.14 -20.14
C LYS A 27 -0.24 10.02 -20.45
N SER A 28 -0.85 8.88 -20.81
CA SER A 28 -2.32 8.91 -21.09
C SER A 28 -3.21 7.73 -20.64
N LEU A 29 -2.85 6.99 -19.59
CA LEU A 29 -3.71 5.91 -19.04
C LEU A 29 -3.92 6.06 -17.53
N LEU A 30 -4.32 7.27 -17.13
CA LEU A 30 -4.67 7.65 -15.75
C LEU A 30 -6.14 8.09 -15.62
N MET A 31 -7.07 7.58 -16.44
CA MET A 31 -8.43 8.16 -16.48
C MET A 31 -9.62 7.25 -16.20
N ASP A 32 -9.53 5.91 -16.15
CA ASP A 32 -10.75 5.10 -15.99
C ASP A 32 -10.73 4.05 -14.87
N LEU A 33 -9.80 4.17 -13.92
CA LEU A 33 -9.78 3.35 -12.68
C LEU A 33 -9.83 4.19 -11.40
N ASP A 34 -9.99 5.51 -11.52
CA ASP A 34 -9.70 6.45 -10.44
C ASP A 34 -10.92 7.24 -9.91
N VAL A 35 -12.16 7.04 -10.36
CA VAL A 35 -13.26 7.95 -9.90
C VAL A 35 -13.56 7.81 -8.39
N LEU A 36 -13.36 6.63 -7.80
CA LEU A 36 -13.55 6.40 -6.36
C LEU A 36 -12.27 6.64 -5.54
N ASP A 37 -11.09 6.37 -6.11
CA ASP A 37 -9.80 6.56 -5.42
C ASP A 37 -9.32 8.01 -5.52
N ASP A 38 -9.59 8.69 -6.64
CA ASP A 38 -9.35 10.13 -6.82
C ASP A 38 -10.35 10.94 -5.98
N PHE A 39 -11.60 10.49 -5.80
CA PHE A 39 -12.50 11.13 -4.83
C PHE A 39 -12.00 11.00 -3.39
N THR A 40 -11.53 9.81 -2.99
CA THR A 40 -11.05 9.58 -1.62
C THR A 40 -9.71 10.27 -1.38
N THR A 41 -8.83 10.29 -2.39
CA THR A 41 -7.54 10.98 -2.38
C THR A 41 -7.73 12.49 -2.40
N GLN A 42 -8.61 13.04 -3.25
CA GLN A 42 -8.95 14.46 -3.25
C GLN A 42 -9.66 14.88 -1.95
N LEU A 43 -10.50 14.03 -1.35
CA LEU A 43 -11.13 14.33 -0.06
C LEU A 43 -10.10 14.36 1.07
N MET A 44 -9.15 13.42 1.07
CA MET A 44 -8.05 13.37 2.04
C MET A 44 -7.06 14.52 1.82
N GLN A 45 -6.67 14.79 0.58
CA GLN A 45 -5.79 15.90 0.20
C GLN A 45 -6.44 17.24 0.56
N LYS A 46 -7.72 17.45 0.21
CA LYS A 46 -8.47 18.67 0.58
C LYS A 46 -8.63 18.83 2.09
N LYS A 47 -8.68 17.74 2.87
CA LYS A 47 -8.60 17.80 4.33
C LYS A 47 -7.19 18.13 4.80
N THR A 48 -6.16 17.48 4.29
CA THR A 48 -4.76 17.72 4.63
C THR A 48 -4.37 19.16 4.30
N ASP A 49 -4.68 19.64 3.10
CA ASP A 49 -4.46 21.00 2.66
C ASP A 49 -5.27 22.01 3.49
N LYS A 50 -6.51 21.68 3.91
CA LYS A 50 -7.27 22.51 4.87
C LYS A 50 -6.52 22.61 6.21
N TRP A 51 -5.94 21.51 6.68
CA TRP A 51 -5.17 21.49 7.94
C TRP A 51 -3.81 22.17 7.82
N GLU A 52 -3.10 22.05 6.69
CA GLU A 52 -1.84 22.75 6.44
C GLU A 52 -2.07 24.24 6.26
N ASN A 53 -3.13 24.66 5.57
CA ASN A 53 -3.52 26.08 5.49
C ASN A 53 -3.89 26.66 6.86
N LEU A 54 -4.48 25.85 7.76
CA LEU A 54 -4.69 26.25 9.15
C LEU A 54 -3.38 26.36 9.94
N LYS A 55 -2.37 25.53 9.65
CA LYS A 55 -1.02 25.65 10.24
C LYS A 55 -0.27 26.87 9.73
N ILE A 56 -0.35 27.19 8.43
CA ILE A 56 0.27 28.37 7.82
C ILE A 56 -0.38 29.66 8.36
N LYS A 57 -1.70 29.68 8.55
CA LYS A 57 -2.40 30.79 9.20
C LYS A 57 -2.03 30.98 10.69
N ARG A 58 -1.52 29.95 11.37
CA ARG A 58 -1.02 30.04 12.76
C ARG A 58 0.38 30.65 12.87
N GLN A 59 1.14 30.74 11.78
CA GLN A 59 2.52 31.25 11.79
C GLN A 59 2.66 32.74 11.45
N PHE A 60 1.58 33.41 11.03
CA PHE A 60 1.57 34.86 10.83
C PHE A 60 0.71 35.56 11.89
N PRO A 61 1.29 36.38 12.79
CA PRO A 61 0.50 37.30 13.58
C PRO A 61 0.05 38.45 12.68
N LEU A 62 -1.11 38.31 12.04
CA LEU A 62 -1.78 39.44 11.41
C LEU A 62 -2.35 40.31 12.52
N ALA A 63 -1.71 41.46 12.74
CA ALA A 63 -2.27 42.55 13.51
C ALA A 63 -3.54 43.05 12.80
N VAL A 64 -4.69 42.55 13.24
CA VAL A 64 -6.00 43.05 12.81
C VAL A 64 -6.47 44.06 13.86
N GLN A 65 -6.61 45.31 13.43
CA GLN A 65 -7.31 46.34 14.18
C GLN A 65 -8.78 45.90 14.33
N SER A 66 -9.20 45.65 15.57
CA SER A 66 -10.58 45.31 15.90
C SER A 66 -11.46 46.55 15.77
N GLU A 67 -12.41 46.57 14.83
CA GLU A 67 -13.58 47.44 14.99
C GLU A 67 -14.38 46.97 16.21
N PRO A 68 -14.84 47.89 17.07
CA PRO A 68 -15.60 47.53 18.25
C PRO A 68 -16.98 47.05 17.80
N VAL A 69 -17.20 45.74 17.83
CA VAL A 69 -18.55 45.19 17.85
C VAL A 69 -19.29 45.88 18.99
N ASN A 70 -20.26 46.70 18.63
CA ASN A 70 -20.94 47.60 19.53
C ASN A 70 -21.73 46.75 20.56
N LYS A 71 -21.13 46.49 21.74
CA LYS A 71 -21.70 45.68 22.84
C LYS A 71 -23.14 46.07 23.21
N ALA A 72 -23.54 47.30 22.93
CA ALA A 72 -24.90 47.79 23.14
C ALA A 72 -25.93 47.21 22.14
N LEU A 73 -25.53 46.90 20.90
CA LEU A 73 -26.45 46.45 19.84
C LEU A 73 -26.76 44.95 19.91
N LEU A 74 -25.83 44.13 20.40
CA LEU A 74 -26.05 42.71 20.69
C LEU A 74 -26.92 42.51 21.95
N ARG A 75 -26.68 43.29 23.00
CA ARG A 75 -27.47 43.27 24.26
C ARG A 75 -28.98 43.47 24.06
N CYS A 76 -29.39 44.36 23.16
CA CYS A 76 -30.83 44.58 22.91
C CYS A 76 -31.48 43.50 22.03
N ARG A 77 -30.69 42.71 21.28
CA ARG A 77 -31.20 41.71 20.34
C ARG A 77 -31.47 40.35 21.00
N LEU A 78 -30.66 39.92 21.96
CA LEU A 78 -30.76 38.57 22.53
C LEU A 78 -32.08 38.29 23.26
N ASN A 79 -32.69 39.29 23.92
CA ASN A 79 -34.00 39.14 24.59
C ASN A 79 -35.17 38.86 23.64
N ARG A 80 -35.00 39.03 22.31
CA ARG A 80 -36.03 38.82 21.29
C ARG A 80 -35.60 37.86 20.17
N ILE A 81 -34.40 37.29 20.26
CA ILE A 81 -33.86 36.42 19.22
C ILE A 81 -34.48 35.02 19.33
N THR A 82 -34.92 34.50 18.20
CA THR A 82 -35.33 33.09 18.09
C THR A 82 -34.09 32.19 18.19
N MET A 83 -34.28 30.95 18.64
CA MET A 83 -33.20 29.94 18.68
C MET A 83 -32.50 29.78 17.31
N THR A 84 -33.23 29.93 16.20
CA THR A 84 -32.68 29.91 14.84
C THR A 84 -31.71 31.07 14.61
N GLY A 85 -32.10 32.30 14.95
CA GLY A 85 -31.23 33.47 14.81
C GLY A 85 -30.01 33.41 15.72
N LEU A 86 -30.12 32.81 16.91
CA LEU A 86 -28.96 32.59 17.78
C LEU A 86 -27.97 31.61 17.13
N ASN A 87 -28.47 30.49 16.58
CA ASN A 87 -27.63 29.51 15.90
C ASN A 87 -26.89 30.13 14.71
N GLU A 88 -27.56 30.95 13.89
CA GLU A 88 -26.94 31.64 12.74
C GLU A 88 -25.78 32.57 13.16
N ILE A 89 -25.92 33.27 14.30
CA ILE A 89 -24.85 34.13 14.83
C ILE A 89 -23.63 33.29 15.26
N PHE A 90 -23.87 32.16 15.95
CA PHE A 90 -22.79 31.24 16.32
C PHE A 90 -22.10 30.66 15.09
N GLU A 91 -22.84 30.23 14.08
CA GLU A 91 -22.29 29.71 12.83
C GLU A 91 -21.42 30.76 12.13
N LYS A 92 -21.89 32.00 12.03
CA LYS A 92 -21.10 33.10 11.47
C LYS A 92 -19.78 33.30 12.22
N PHE A 93 -19.80 33.30 13.55
CA PHE A 93 -18.57 33.46 14.34
C PHE A 93 -17.64 32.24 14.30
N LEU A 94 -18.20 31.04 14.14
CA LEU A 94 -17.42 29.83 13.89
C LEU A 94 -16.71 29.89 12.54
N ASP A 95 -17.37 30.38 11.50
CA ASP A 95 -16.80 30.56 10.16
C ASP A 95 -15.70 31.63 10.13
N GLU A 96 -15.89 32.72 10.89
CA GLU A 96 -14.87 33.76 11.09
C GLU A 96 -13.67 33.28 11.93
N THR A 97 -13.77 32.13 12.60
CA THR A 97 -12.77 31.57 13.54
C THR A 97 -12.42 32.49 14.73
N ASP A 98 -13.30 33.44 15.05
CA ASP A 98 -13.09 34.44 16.08
C ASP A 98 -13.50 33.92 17.47
N GLN A 99 -12.52 33.39 18.20
CA GLN A 99 -12.72 32.78 19.51
C GLN A 99 -13.20 33.78 20.57
N GLN A 100 -12.76 35.04 20.47
CA GLN A 100 -13.07 36.05 21.48
C GLN A 100 -14.51 36.53 21.38
N LYS A 101 -15.02 36.69 20.14
CA LYS A 101 -16.45 36.95 19.91
C LYS A 101 -17.31 35.78 20.40
N LEU A 102 -16.90 34.54 20.17
CA LEU A 102 -17.63 33.35 20.65
C LEU A 102 -17.71 33.32 22.19
N VAL A 103 -16.62 33.60 22.90
CA VAL A 103 -16.63 33.68 24.37
C VAL A 103 -17.54 34.79 24.86
N THR A 104 -17.46 35.98 24.25
CA THR A 104 -18.31 37.12 24.62
C THR A 104 -19.80 36.80 24.42
N LEU A 105 -20.14 36.13 23.30
CA LEU A 105 -21.51 35.69 23.03
C LEU A 105 -21.99 34.64 24.05
N LEU A 106 -21.13 33.72 24.47
CA LEU A 106 -21.45 32.74 25.50
C LEU A 106 -21.70 33.40 26.86
N GLU A 107 -20.90 34.39 27.26
CA GLU A 107 -21.13 35.15 28.48
C GLU A 107 -22.49 35.85 28.47
N GLU A 108 -22.86 36.43 27.33
CA GLU A 108 -24.19 37.01 27.15
C GLU A 108 -25.29 35.93 27.25
N CYS A 109 -25.12 34.78 26.59
CA CYS A 109 -26.05 33.65 26.68
C CYS A 109 -26.24 33.15 28.12
N ILE A 110 -25.14 33.07 28.90
CA ILE A 110 -25.17 32.72 30.32
C ILE A 110 -25.99 33.74 31.10
N SER A 111 -25.75 35.04 30.87
CA SER A 111 -26.46 36.11 31.60
C SER A 111 -27.97 36.12 31.34
N TYR A 112 -28.39 35.74 30.13
CA TYR A 112 -29.81 35.66 29.74
C TYR A 112 -30.41 34.25 29.88
N LYS A 113 -29.61 33.25 30.29
CA LYS A 113 -30.00 31.82 30.38
C LYS A 113 -30.54 31.24 29.07
N ILE A 114 -30.08 31.75 27.93
CA ILE A 114 -30.50 31.28 26.60
C ILE A 114 -29.47 30.26 26.11
N CYS A 115 -29.93 29.08 25.69
CA CYS A 115 -29.06 28.01 25.21
C CYS A 115 -29.25 27.83 23.69
N PRO A 116 -28.17 27.84 22.88
CA PRO A 116 -28.27 27.46 21.49
C PRO A 116 -28.50 25.95 21.36
N SER A 117 -28.74 25.49 20.13
CA SER A 117 -28.96 24.05 19.90
C SER A 117 -27.71 23.21 20.23
N ASP A 118 -27.94 21.96 20.64
CA ASP A 118 -26.89 20.98 20.98
C ASP A 118 -25.84 20.81 19.86
N MET A 119 -26.27 20.91 18.59
CA MET A 119 -25.39 20.84 17.43
C MET A 119 -24.41 22.01 17.38
N ILE A 120 -24.88 23.23 17.62
CA ILE A 120 -24.06 24.43 17.67
C ILE A 120 -23.09 24.37 18.85
N LEU A 121 -23.57 23.96 20.03
CA LEU A 121 -22.71 23.78 21.20
C LEU A 121 -21.58 22.79 20.92
N THR A 122 -21.89 21.68 20.23
CA THR A 122 -20.91 20.68 19.83
C THR A 122 -19.85 21.26 18.90
N ASN A 123 -20.24 22.13 17.95
CA ASN A 123 -19.32 22.80 17.04
C ASN A 123 -18.44 23.84 17.76
N VAL A 124 -19.03 24.62 18.67
CA VAL A 124 -18.31 25.58 19.51
C VAL A 124 -17.29 24.88 20.41
N LEU A 125 -17.68 23.77 21.07
CA LEU A 125 -16.77 22.95 21.87
C LEU A 125 -15.61 22.40 21.03
N SER A 126 -15.89 21.92 19.81
CA SER A 126 -14.85 21.46 18.89
C SER A 126 -13.91 22.58 18.43
N SER A 127 -14.43 23.80 18.25
CA SER A 127 -13.63 24.97 17.89
C SER A 127 -12.71 25.36 19.05
N PHE A 128 -13.24 25.43 20.27
CA PHE A 128 -12.44 25.73 21.46
C PHE A 128 -11.40 24.65 21.77
N SER A 129 -11.73 23.37 21.59
CA SER A 129 -10.77 22.29 21.83
C SER A 129 -9.58 22.39 20.89
N GLN A 130 -9.83 22.61 19.60
CA GLN A 130 -8.79 22.79 18.57
C GLN A 130 -7.98 24.08 18.73
N ALA A 131 -8.59 25.13 19.28
CA ALA A 131 -7.93 26.39 19.65
C ALA A 131 -7.21 26.31 21.00
N THR A 132 -7.29 25.19 21.72
CA THR A 132 -6.74 24.99 23.07
C THR A 132 -7.34 25.93 24.14
N ASN A 133 -8.53 26.46 23.90
CA ASN A 133 -9.21 27.38 24.80
C ASN A 133 -10.06 26.61 25.83
N ILE A 134 -9.43 26.24 26.95
CA ILE A 134 -10.08 25.50 28.03
C ILE A 134 -11.14 26.38 28.73
N ASP A 135 -10.90 27.69 28.84
CA ASP A 135 -11.84 28.62 29.50
C ASP A 135 -13.14 28.74 28.71
N GLY A 136 -13.06 28.76 27.37
CA GLY A 136 -14.23 28.71 26.49
C GLY A 136 -15.05 27.42 26.68
N ILE A 137 -14.39 26.27 26.85
CA ILE A 137 -15.08 25.01 27.16
C ILE A 137 -15.76 25.06 28.53
N ASN A 138 -15.09 25.62 29.54
CA ASN A 138 -15.66 25.80 30.87
C ASN A 138 -16.89 26.74 30.85
N LYS A 139 -16.88 27.78 30.01
CA LYS A 139 -18.06 28.64 29.79
C LYS A 139 -19.23 27.91 29.16
N VAL A 140 -18.97 26.99 28.21
CA VAL A 140 -20.03 26.12 27.67
C VAL A 140 -20.56 25.18 28.74
N GLN A 141 -19.70 24.62 29.61
CA GLN A 141 -20.16 23.80 30.75
C GLN A 141 -21.05 24.60 31.70
N GLU A 142 -20.66 25.84 32.04
CA GLU A 142 -21.43 26.76 32.87
C GLU A 142 -22.81 27.01 32.26
N LEU A 143 -22.87 27.37 30.96
CA LEU A 143 -24.13 27.57 30.24
C LEU A 143 -25.02 26.32 30.26
N CYS A 144 -24.45 25.14 29.96
CA CYS A 144 -25.22 23.90 29.94
C CYS A 144 -25.69 23.49 31.34
N SER A 145 -24.92 23.78 32.39
CA SER A 145 -25.33 23.48 33.77
C SER A 145 -26.58 24.26 34.18
N LEU A 146 -26.76 25.47 33.64
CA LEU A 146 -27.90 26.34 33.91
C LEU A 146 -29.12 26.01 33.04
N SER A 147 -28.91 25.71 31.76
CA SER A 147 -30.01 25.58 30.80
C SER A 147 -30.34 24.14 30.41
N ASN A 148 -29.36 23.23 30.35
CA ASN A 148 -29.55 21.85 29.89
C ASN A 148 -28.58 20.87 30.60
N PRO A 149 -28.83 20.55 31.89
CA PRO A 149 -27.94 19.69 32.67
C PRO A 149 -27.91 18.24 32.18
N GLU A 150 -28.97 17.76 31.51
CA GLU A 150 -29.01 16.43 30.92
C GLU A 150 -28.01 16.28 29.78
N PHE A 151 -27.92 17.27 28.89
CA PHE A 151 -26.95 17.29 27.80
C PHE A 151 -25.50 17.31 28.33
N LEU A 152 -25.25 18.08 29.39
CA LEU A 152 -23.94 18.12 30.06
C LEU A 152 -23.55 16.75 30.61
N LYS A 153 -24.46 16.10 31.35
CA LYS A 153 -24.24 14.77 31.94
C LYS A 153 -24.06 13.70 30.87
N ALA A 154 -24.87 13.72 29.81
CA ALA A 154 -24.77 12.79 28.69
C ALA A 154 -23.39 12.86 27.99
N ASN A 155 -22.75 14.03 28.02
CA ASN A 155 -21.43 14.26 27.42
C ASN A 155 -20.26 14.20 28.42
N SER A 156 -20.47 13.63 29.62
CA SER A 156 -19.47 13.52 30.69
C SER A 156 -18.82 14.87 31.02
N ASN A 157 -19.66 15.89 31.17
CA ASN A 157 -19.25 17.28 31.38
C ASN A 157 -18.25 17.77 30.32
N PHE A 158 -18.34 17.31 29.07
CA PHE A 158 -17.42 17.68 27.99
C PHE A 158 -15.93 17.45 28.28
N LYS A 159 -15.58 16.62 29.28
CA LYS A 159 -14.19 16.30 29.67
C LYS A 159 -13.34 15.85 28.49
N HIS A 160 -13.93 15.18 27.50
CA HIS A 160 -13.22 14.71 26.31
C HIS A 160 -12.74 15.86 25.38
N TYR A 161 -13.42 17.00 25.36
CA TYR A 161 -12.94 18.20 24.66
C TYR A 161 -11.83 18.90 25.44
N ILE A 162 -11.92 18.90 26.78
CA ILE A 162 -10.83 19.40 27.64
C ILE A 162 -9.58 18.55 27.45
N ALA A 163 -9.72 17.21 27.41
CA ALA A 163 -8.62 16.30 27.13
C ALA A 163 -7.96 16.61 25.78
N GLU A 164 -8.75 16.85 24.73
CA GLU A 164 -8.24 17.25 23.40
C GLU A 164 -7.44 18.56 23.48
N ALA A 165 -7.99 19.60 24.13
CA ALA A 165 -7.31 20.87 24.31
C ALA A 165 -5.99 20.73 25.09
N ILE A 166 -5.99 19.93 26.15
CA ILE A 166 -4.79 19.66 26.98
C ILE A 166 -3.74 18.90 26.17
N TRP A 167 -4.16 17.94 25.35
CA TRP A 167 -3.28 17.20 24.45
C TRP A 167 -2.58 18.15 23.48
N LEU A 168 -3.36 19.02 22.82
CA LEU A 168 -2.85 19.98 21.85
C LEU A 168 -1.95 21.06 22.48
N LYS A 169 -2.09 21.35 23.79
CA LYS A 169 -1.11 22.15 24.55
C LYS A 169 0.20 21.40 24.85
N GLY A 170 0.29 20.10 24.56
CA GLY A 170 1.47 19.27 24.77
C GLY A 170 1.45 18.42 26.04
N ASN A 171 0.43 18.53 26.90
CA ASN A 171 0.34 17.71 28.12
C ASN A 171 -0.41 16.40 27.86
N VAL A 172 0.23 15.53 27.08
CA VAL A 172 -0.37 14.28 26.59
C VAL A 172 -0.73 13.31 27.73
N LEU A 173 0.12 13.17 28.74
CA LEU A 173 -0.13 12.26 29.87
C LEU A 173 -1.42 12.60 30.62
N LYS A 174 -1.63 13.88 30.91
CA LYS A 174 -2.86 14.35 31.57
C LYS A 174 -4.08 14.13 30.68
N ALA A 175 -3.96 14.40 29.38
CA ALA A 175 -5.03 14.17 28.42
C ALA A 175 -5.43 12.69 28.31
N ILE A 176 -4.45 11.78 28.26
CA ILE A 176 -4.68 10.33 28.25
C ILE A 176 -5.47 9.90 29.49
N GLY A 177 -5.12 10.38 30.68
CA GLY A 177 -5.85 10.07 31.90
C GLY A 177 -7.32 10.48 31.82
N ILE A 178 -7.60 11.71 31.38
CA ILE A 178 -8.98 12.19 31.22
C ILE A 178 -9.73 11.37 30.16
N TYR A 179 -9.09 11.03 29.04
CA TYR A 179 -9.71 10.17 28.05
C TYR A 179 -10.03 8.79 28.63
N GLU A 180 -9.11 8.18 29.38
CA GLU A 180 -9.31 6.86 30.00
C GLU A 180 -10.52 6.88 30.94
N ASP A 181 -10.64 7.90 31.79
CA ASP A 181 -11.76 8.07 32.73
C ASP A 181 -13.08 8.19 31.98
N VAL A 182 -13.18 9.10 31.00
CA VAL A 182 -14.40 9.30 30.21
C VAL A 182 -14.75 8.05 29.40
N TYR A 183 -13.76 7.32 28.90
CA TYR A 183 -13.95 6.09 28.14
C TYR A 183 -14.59 4.96 28.96
N GLN A 184 -14.21 4.90 30.25
CA GLN A 184 -14.73 3.94 31.21
C GLN A 184 -16.13 4.35 31.67
N GLU A 185 -16.30 5.61 32.08
CA GLU A 185 -17.55 6.15 32.61
C GLU A 185 -18.68 6.17 31.57
N ASN A 186 -18.37 6.46 30.29
CA ASN A 186 -19.40 6.72 29.28
C ASN A 186 -19.19 5.95 27.98
N PRO A 187 -19.87 4.79 27.81
CA PRO A 187 -19.80 3.98 26.59
C PRO A 187 -20.22 4.70 25.31
N PHE A 188 -21.16 5.65 25.37
CA PHE A 188 -21.67 6.37 24.20
C PHE A 188 -20.61 7.27 23.55
N LEU A 189 -19.69 7.80 24.36
CA LEU A 189 -18.61 8.67 23.88
C LEU A 189 -17.43 7.91 23.28
N ARG A 190 -17.34 6.59 23.47
CA ARG A 190 -16.21 5.77 22.99
C ARG A 190 -15.98 5.94 21.48
N ARG A 191 -17.04 5.95 20.67
CA ARG A 191 -16.93 6.14 19.22
C ARG A 191 -16.28 7.49 18.88
N ARG A 192 -16.68 8.56 19.56
CA ARG A 192 -16.13 9.89 19.36
C ARG A 192 -14.67 9.96 19.78
N ILE A 193 -14.37 9.46 20.98
CA ILE A 193 -13.00 9.41 21.52
C ILE A 193 -12.07 8.62 20.59
N ARG A 194 -12.52 7.48 20.06
CA ARG A 194 -11.78 6.70 19.06
C ARG A 194 -11.41 7.51 17.81
N LEU A 195 -12.35 8.30 17.28
CA LEU A 195 -12.10 9.13 16.10
C LEU A 195 -11.09 10.24 16.39
N VAL A 196 -11.20 10.91 17.53
CA VAL A 196 -10.26 11.97 17.95
C VAL A 196 -8.87 11.38 18.20
N LEU A 197 -8.78 10.30 18.97
CA LEU A 197 -7.50 9.65 19.26
C LEU A 197 -6.81 9.11 18.00
N LYS A 198 -7.56 8.60 17.01
CA LYS A 198 -6.97 8.19 15.73
C LYS A 198 -6.18 9.33 15.08
N TYR A 199 -6.71 10.55 15.12
CA TYR A 199 -6.02 11.74 14.60
C TYR A 199 -4.82 12.12 15.47
N LEU A 200 -5.01 12.21 16.78
CA LEU A 200 -3.95 12.60 17.72
C LEU A 200 -2.77 11.63 17.74
N ILE A 201 -3.03 10.32 17.58
CA ILE A 201 -1.99 9.28 17.42
C ILE A 201 -1.20 9.52 16.15
N SER A 202 -1.88 9.78 15.02
CA SER A 202 -1.22 10.08 13.75
C SER A 202 -0.30 11.29 13.89
N GLU A 203 -0.76 12.34 14.55
CA GLU A 203 0.03 13.54 14.80
C GLU A 203 1.22 13.26 15.73
N ALA A 204 1.02 12.48 16.80
CA ALA A 204 2.06 12.16 17.76
C ALA A 204 3.22 11.36 17.14
N VAL A 205 2.91 10.38 16.29
CA VAL A 205 3.91 9.59 15.55
C VAL A 205 4.66 10.47 14.54
N LEU A 206 3.95 11.32 13.79
CA LEU A 206 4.58 12.26 12.86
C LEU A 206 5.54 13.25 13.56
N ASN A 207 5.19 13.69 14.77
CA ASN A 207 6.01 14.57 15.60
C ASN A 207 7.14 13.86 16.35
N ARG A 208 7.28 12.53 16.21
CA ARG A 208 8.38 11.70 16.75
C ARG A 208 8.59 11.79 18.25
N SER A 209 7.52 11.91 19.01
CA SER A 209 7.64 11.91 20.47
C SER A 209 7.63 10.48 21.00
N GLU A 210 8.82 9.87 21.14
CA GLU A 210 8.97 8.48 21.64
C GLU A 210 8.32 8.30 23.02
N ALA A 211 8.48 9.28 23.92
CA ALA A 211 7.84 9.25 25.24
C ALA A 211 6.31 9.24 25.14
N VAL A 212 5.73 10.02 24.22
CA VAL A 212 4.28 9.99 23.95
C VAL A 212 3.87 8.66 23.36
N LEU A 213 4.66 8.08 22.45
CA LEU A 213 4.39 6.79 21.85
C LEU A 213 4.35 5.67 22.90
N VAL A 214 5.31 5.62 23.84
CA VAL A 214 5.30 4.66 24.96
C VAL A 214 4.05 4.83 25.82
N ASN A 215 3.64 6.07 26.11
CA ASN A 215 2.43 6.35 26.87
C ASN A 215 1.16 5.90 26.11
N LEU A 216 1.12 6.08 24.80
CA LEU A 216 0.05 5.61 23.92
C LEU A 216 -0.02 4.09 23.86
N VAL A 217 1.12 3.39 23.79
CA VAL A 217 1.18 1.93 23.86
C VAL A 217 0.56 1.45 25.17
N ASN A 218 1.06 1.95 26.31
CA ASN A 218 0.58 1.59 27.64
C ASN A 218 -0.92 1.88 27.80
N PHE A 219 -1.39 3.03 27.31
CA PHE A 219 -2.80 3.38 27.31
C PHE A 219 -3.64 2.42 26.47
N SER A 220 -3.21 2.11 25.25
CA SER A 220 -3.93 1.20 24.35
C SER A 220 -4.02 -0.22 24.92
N GLU A 221 -2.98 -0.70 25.61
CA GLU A 221 -2.99 -1.97 26.31
C GLU A 221 -3.97 -1.98 27.48
N ARG A 222 -4.03 -0.89 28.27
CA ARG A 222 -4.99 -0.78 29.37
C ARG A 222 -6.43 -0.85 28.86
N LEU A 223 -6.73 -0.16 27.75
CA LEU A 223 -8.05 -0.25 27.12
C LEU A 223 -8.35 -1.65 26.57
N ALA A 224 -7.38 -2.30 25.94
CA ALA A 224 -7.53 -3.67 25.46
C ALA A 224 -7.79 -4.67 26.59
N LYS A 225 -7.08 -4.53 27.72
CA LYS A 225 -7.24 -5.39 28.91
C LYS A 225 -8.57 -5.14 29.63
N LYS A 226 -8.90 -3.88 29.94
CA LYS A 226 -10.09 -3.51 30.72
C LYS A 226 -11.39 -3.58 29.92
N ASN A 227 -11.38 -3.08 28.67
CA ASN A 227 -12.59 -2.89 27.86
C ASN A 227 -12.72 -3.90 26.71
N LYS A 228 -11.73 -4.79 26.53
CA LYS A 228 -11.62 -5.67 25.35
C LYS A 228 -11.66 -4.89 24.03
N ASP A 229 -11.15 -3.67 24.05
CA ASP A 229 -11.20 -2.76 22.92
C ASP A 229 -9.81 -2.55 22.32
N TYR A 230 -9.64 -3.11 21.14
CA TYR A 230 -8.37 -3.14 20.41
C TYR A 230 -8.30 -2.05 19.34
N PHE A 231 -9.32 -1.19 19.21
CA PHE A 231 -9.37 -0.20 18.14
C PHE A 231 -8.21 0.78 18.21
N ILE A 232 -7.97 1.37 19.39
CA ILE A 232 -6.88 2.35 19.58
C ILE A 232 -5.51 1.72 19.31
N MET A 233 -5.30 0.51 19.81
CA MET A 233 -4.07 -0.24 19.57
C MET A 233 -3.89 -0.59 18.09
N SER A 234 -4.99 -0.89 17.36
CA SER A 234 -4.94 -1.11 15.92
C SER A 234 -4.59 0.16 15.13
N CYS A 235 -5.09 1.32 15.57
CA CYS A 235 -4.69 2.60 14.98
C CYS A 235 -3.22 2.90 15.27
N LEU A 236 -2.76 2.69 16.51
CA LEU A 236 -1.37 2.88 16.89
C LEU A 236 -0.45 1.98 16.07
N TRP A 237 -0.77 0.70 15.97
CA TRP A 237 -0.07 -0.25 15.12
C TRP A 237 -0.03 0.23 13.67
N GLN A 238 -1.17 0.58 13.08
CA GLN A 238 -1.24 0.99 11.68
C GLN A 238 -0.37 2.23 11.42
N THR A 239 -0.47 3.25 12.28
CA THR A 239 0.30 4.49 12.15
C THR A 239 1.80 4.23 12.31
N CYS A 240 2.20 3.47 13.34
CA CYS A 240 3.61 3.16 13.59
C CYS A 240 4.20 2.27 12.50
N PHE A 241 3.43 1.29 12.02
CA PHE A 241 3.84 0.39 10.97
C PHE A 241 4.00 1.12 9.64
N LEU A 242 3.11 2.07 9.32
CA LEU A 242 3.21 2.95 8.13
C LEU A 242 4.22 4.10 8.30
N SER A 243 4.84 4.26 9.47
CA SER A 243 5.80 5.33 9.72
C SER A 243 7.06 5.15 8.88
N GLU A 244 7.69 6.26 8.51
CA GLU A 244 9.00 6.27 7.85
C GLU A 244 10.16 5.90 8.80
N TRP A 245 9.89 5.87 10.11
CA TRP A 245 10.88 5.68 11.16
C TRP A 245 10.97 4.22 11.58
N PHE A 246 12.21 3.71 11.62
CA PHE A 246 12.46 2.33 12.00
C PHE A 246 12.05 2.01 13.44
N SER A 247 12.27 2.95 14.38
CA SER A 247 11.86 2.79 15.79
C SER A 247 10.35 2.64 15.93
N ASP A 248 9.56 3.45 15.24
CA ASP A 248 8.10 3.33 15.22
C ASP A 248 7.65 1.99 14.63
N GLN A 249 8.25 1.57 13.51
CA GLN A 249 7.96 0.28 12.93
C GLN A 249 8.29 -0.85 13.92
N GLN A 250 9.40 -0.74 14.66
CA GLN A 250 9.76 -1.71 15.70
C GLN A 250 8.68 -1.81 16.77
N VAL A 251 8.18 -0.66 17.26
CA VAL A 251 7.05 -0.64 18.21
C VAL A 251 5.82 -1.33 17.63
N ALA A 252 5.54 -1.17 16.34
CA ALA A 252 4.42 -1.88 15.70
C ALA A 252 4.62 -3.40 15.66
N PHE A 253 5.86 -3.88 15.47
CA PHE A 253 6.18 -5.30 15.56
C PHE A 253 6.03 -5.81 17.00
N ASP A 254 6.58 -5.10 17.97
CA ASP A 254 6.52 -5.46 19.40
C ASP A 254 5.06 -5.51 19.89
N LEU A 255 4.22 -4.59 19.43
CA LEU A 255 2.78 -4.56 19.70
C LEU A 255 2.08 -5.84 19.20
N MET A 256 2.38 -6.29 17.99
CA MET A 256 1.81 -7.53 17.43
C MET A 256 2.28 -8.75 18.18
N GLU A 257 3.60 -8.86 18.44
CA GLU A 257 4.19 -10.00 19.15
C GLU A 257 3.59 -10.15 20.56
N SER A 258 3.42 -9.03 21.26
CA SER A 258 2.86 -9.00 22.61
C SER A 258 1.34 -9.22 22.65
N ASN A 259 0.61 -8.98 21.55
CA ASN A 259 -0.86 -8.96 21.54
C ASN A 259 -1.48 -9.82 20.42
N ARG A 260 -1.71 -11.11 20.67
CA ARG A 260 -2.34 -12.03 19.69
C ARG A 260 -3.71 -11.59 19.15
N ASN A 261 -4.52 -10.92 19.98
CA ASN A 261 -5.84 -10.42 19.53
C ASN A 261 -5.71 -9.23 18.58
N LEU A 262 -4.67 -8.40 18.75
CA LEU A 262 -4.34 -7.36 17.78
C LEU A 262 -4.02 -8.00 16.44
N CYS A 263 -3.18 -9.06 16.42
CA CYS A 263 -2.84 -9.79 15.20
C CYS A 263 -4.09 -10.21 14.44
N ARG A 264 -5.07 -10.83 15.11
CA ARG A 264 -6.35 -11.23 14.48
C ARG A 264 -7.12 -10.06 13.84
N MET A 265 -7.10 -8.88 14.45
CA MET A 265 -7.78 -7.69 13.93
C MET A 265 -7.05 -7.01 12.77
N VAL A 266 -5.73 -6.99 12.81
CA VAL A 266 -4.92 -6.33 11.78
C VAL A 266 -4.65 -7.24 10.60
N THR A 267 -4.69 -8.56 10.79
CA THR A 267 -4.42 -9.59 9.78
C THR A 267 -5.20 -9.40 8.47
N PRO A 268 -6.51 -9.08 8.47
CA PRO A 268 -7.24 -8.77 7.25
C PRO A 268 -6.75 -7.50 6.52
N GLN A 269 -6.15 -6.57 7.28
CA GLN A 269 -5.63 -5.28 6.81
C GLN A 269 -4.17 -5.38 6.35
N ILE A 270 -3.41 -6.37 6.82
CA ILE A 270 -1.98 -6.57 6.46
C ILE A 270 -1.74 -6.51 4.95
N PRO A 271 -2.54 -7.13 4.06
CA PRO A 271 -2.29 -7.00 2.63
C PRO A 271 -2.35 -5.56 2.10
N LEU A 272 -3.27 -4.74 2.62
CA LEU A 272 -3.43 -3.34 2.24
C LEU A 272 -2.30 -2.49 2.83
N VAL A 273 -2.03 -2.67 4.12
CA VAL A 273 -1.03 -1.88 4.84
C VAL A 273 0.37 -2.19 4.33
N VAL A 274 0.67 -3.45 4.03
CA VAL A 274 1.95 -3.79 3.41
C VAL A 274 2.00 -3.30 1.97
N SER A 275 0.92 -3.37 1.18
CA SER A 275 0.95 -2.77 -0.17
C SER A 275 1.29 -1.27 -0.15
N LEU A 276 0.84 -0.55 0.89
CA LEU A 276 1.19 0.85 1.12
C LEU A 276 2.65 1.00 1.57
N LEU A 277 3.15 0.18 2.49
CA LEU A 277 4.55 0.22 2.92
C LEU A 277 5.55 -0.08 1.81
N LEU A 278 5.21 -1.02 0.93
CA LEU A 278 6.07 -1.36 -0.20
C LEU A 278 6.18 -0.18 -1.16
N ARG A 279 5.11 0.59 -1.33
CA ARG A 279 5.15 1.87 -2.07
C ARG A 279 6.09 2.91 -1.42
N HIS A 280 6.36 2.81 -0.12
CA HIS A 280 7.14 3.80 0.65
C HIS A 280 8.54 3.34 1.09
N HIS A 281 8.93 2.11 0.76
CA HIS A 281 10.29 1.59 0.70
C HIS A 281 11.36 2.13 1.70
N ARG A 282 11.57 1.38 2.81
CA ARG A 282 12.93 1.23 3.40
C ARG A 282 13.18 -0.23 3.77
N THR A 283 14.28 -0.76 3.24
CA THR A 283 14.72 -2.16 3.19
C THR A 283 14.95 -2.86 4.55
N GLY A 284 14.94 -2.13 5.66
CA GLY A 284 15.27 -2.67 6.98
C GLY A 284 14.26 -3.64 7.59
N ASN A 285 12.97 -3.52 7.25
CA ASN A 285 11.90 -4.30 7.91
C ASN A 285 11.25 -5.40 7.06
N VAL A 286 11.79 -5.65 5.87
CA VAL A 286 11.27 -6.71 4.99
C VAL A 286 11.45 -8.09 5.64
N LEU A 287 12.52 -8.29 6.41
CA LEU A 287 12.79 -9.53 7.15
C LEU A 287 11.72 -9.85 8.20
N LYS A 288 11.39 -8.88 9.07
CA LYS A 288 10.35 -9.06 10.09
C LYS A 288 8.97 -9.20 9.44
N ALA A 289 8.71 -8.43 8.38
CA ALA A 289 7.48 -8.56 7.61
C ALA A 289 7.34 -9.96 6.98
N ILE A 290 8.41 -10.54 6.43
CA ILE A 290 8.41 -11.91 5.90
C ILE A 290 8.09 -12.94 6.99
N GLY A 291 8.61 -12.77 8.20
CA GLY A 291 8.27 -13.62 9.35
C GLY A 291 6.78 -13.60 9.66
N ILE A 292 6.19 -12.41 9.76
CA ILE A 292 4.76 -12.24 9.97
C ILE A 292 3.94 -12.81 8.82
N TYR A 293 4.40 -12.63 7.58
CA TYR A 293 3.76 -13.24 6.43
C TYR A 293 3.74 -14.75 6.55
N GLU A 294 4.80 -15.37 7.06
CA GLU A 294 4.83 -16.81 7.29
C GLU A 294 3.73 -17.22 8.25
N ASP A 295 3.67 -16.60 9.43
CA ASP A 295 2.71 -16.92 10.48
C ASP A 295 1.27 -16.72 9.99
N VAL A 296 0.98 -15.56 9.38
CA VAL A 296 -0.34 -15.26 8.83
C VAL A 296 -0.70 -16.22 7.70
N TYR A 297 0.26 -16.58 6.84
CA TYR A 297 0.05 -17.52 5.74
C TYR A 297 -0.27 -18.93 6.24
N GLN A 298 0.36 -19.37 7.35
CA GLN A 298 0.05 -20.64 7.99
C GLN A 298 -1.33 -20.63 8.63
N GLU A 299 -1.63 -19.61 9.44
CA GLU A 299 -2.84 -19.54 10.24
C GLU A 299 -4.10 -19.21 9.43
N ASN A 300 -3.97 -18.52 8.29
CA ASN A 300 -5.11 -17.96 7.56
C ASN A 300 -5.15 -18.37 6.08
N PRO A 301 -5.70 -19.56 5.74
CA PRO A 301 -5.77 -20.06 4.36
C PRO A 301 -6.45 -19.10 3.38
N PHE A 302 -7.48 -18.37 3.81
CA PHE A 302 -8.22 -17.41 2.99
C PHE A 302 -7.36 -16.19 2.58
N LEU A 303 -6.29 -15.87 3.31
CA LEU A 303 -5.39 -14.76 2.99
C LEU A 303 -4.25 -15.14 2.05
N ARG A 304 -4.00 -16.44 1.85
CA ARG A 304 -2.88 -16.93 1.02
C ARG A 304 -2.86 -16.31 -0.38
N ARG A 305 -4.02 -16.15 -1.01
CA ARG A 305 -4.12 -15.50 -2.34
C ARG A 305 -3.64 -14.06 -2.32
N ARG A 306 -3.99 -13.29 -1.29
CA ARG A 306 -3.57 -11.89 -1.16
C ARG A 306 -2.08 -11.79 -0.85
N ILE A 307 -1.60 -12.62 0.07
CA ILE A 307 -0.17 -12.70 0.41
C ILE A 307 0.66 -13.05 -0.82
N ARG A 308 0.20 -14.00 -1.65
CA ARG A 308 0.83 -14.33 -2.94
C ARG A 308 0.97 -13.15 -3.89
N LEU A 309 -0.06 -12.32 -4.00
CA LEU A 309 -0.02 -11.12 -4.85
C LEU A 309 0.97 -10.08 -4.32
N VAL A 310 0.98 -9.84 -3.01
CA VAL A 310 1.91 -8.89 -2.39
C VAL A 310 3.36 -9.37 -2.53
N LEU A 311 3.61 -10.65 -2.28
CA LEU A 311 4.95 -11.23 -2.45
C LEU A 311 5.41 -11.21 -3.91
N LYS A 312 4.52 -11.40 -4.88
CA LYS A 312 4.87 -11.25 -6.30
C LYS A 312 5.37 -9.83 -6.61
N TYR A 313 4.73 -8.81 -6.04
CA TYR A 313 5.18 -7.42 -6.19
C TYR A 313 6.55 -7.21 -5.52
N LEU A 314 6.69 -7.68 -4.28
CA LEU A 314 7.96 -7.64 -3.52
C LEU A 314 9.14 -8.26 -4.28
N ILE A 315 8.91 -9.40 -4.92
CA ILE A 315 9.92 -10.08 -5.74
C ILE A 315 10.33 -9.18 -6.91
N SER A 316 9.36 -8.62 -7.62
CA SER A 316 9.63 -7.71 -8.76
C SER A 316 10.43 -6.50 -8.32
N GLU A 317 10.08 -5.92 -7.18
CA GLU A 317 10.73 -4.73 -6.64
C GLU A 317 12.14 -5.04 -6.11
N ALA A 318 12.33 -6.16 -5.40
CA ALA A 318 13.63 -6.58 -4.90
C ALA A 318 14.64 -6.79 -6.04
N VAL A 319 14.21 -7.39 -7.15
CA VAL A 319 15.02 -7.58 -8.37
C VAL A 319 15.30 -6.23 -9.04
N LEU A 320 14.29 -5.36 -9.19
CA LEU A 320 14.46 -4.05 -9.82
C LEU A 320 15.43 -3.14 -9.02
N ASN A 321 15.32 -3.14 -7.70
CA ASN A 321 16.14 -2.33 -6.79
C ASN A 321 17.45 -3.01 -6.36
N ARG A 322 17.76 -4.19 -6.92
CA ARG A 322 18.95 -4.99 -6.61
C ARG A 322 19.18 -5.22 -5.12
N SER A 323 18.10 -5.49 -4.40
CA SER A 323 18.18 -5.78 -2.97
C SER A 323 18.51 -7.25 -2.76
N GLU A 324 19.78 -7.62 -2.93
CA GLU A 324 20.25 -9.02 -2.83
C GLU A 324 19.87 -9.66 -1.49
N ALA A 325 20.04 -8.93 -0.38
CA ALA A 325 19.65 -9.40 0.94
C ALA A 325 18.15 -9.72 1.03
N VAL A 326 17.29 -8.86 0.47
CA VAL A 326 15.84 -9.11 0.42
C VAL A 326 15.52 -10.30 -0.47
N LEU A 327 16.20 -10.43 -1.61
CA LEU A 327 16.01 -11.55 -2.54
C LEU A 327 16.35 -12.89 -1.89
N VAL A 328 17.51 -13.00 -1.21
CA VAL A 328 17.90 -14.21 -0.46
C VAL A 328 16.86 -14.58 0.60
N ASN A 329 16.30 -13.59 1.29
CA ASN A 329 15.25 -13.81 2.28
C ASN A 329 13.94 -14.30 1.65
N LEU A 330 13.56 -13.75 0.50
CA LEU A 330 12.40 -14.21 -0.27
C LEU A 330 12.61 -15.64 -0.79
N VAL A 331 13.82 -15.98 -1.24
CA VAL A 331 14.20 -17.36 -1.62
C VAL A 331 14.01 -18.31 -0.45
N ASN A 332 14.66 -18.03 0.68
CA ASN A 332 14.57 -18.85 1.90
C ASN A 332 13.12 -19.00 2.37
N PHE A 333 12.33 -17.92 2.33
CA PHE A 333 10.91 -17.95 2.66
C PHE A 333 10.10 -18.82 1.69
N SER A 334 10.34 -18.70 0.38
CA SER A 334 9.64 -19.51 -0.62
C SER A 334 9.94 -21.00 -0.47
N GLU A 335 11.17 -21.36 -0.08
CA GLU A 335 11.54 -22.74 0.21
C GLU A 335 10.82 -23.29 1.44
N ARG A 336 10.71 -22.48 2.51
CA ARG A 336 9.95 -22.88 3.70
C ARG A 336 8.48 -23.11 3.37
N LEU A 337 7.87 -22.24 2.57
CA LEU A 337 6.48 -22.44 2.11
C LEU A 337 6.33 -23.68 1.22
N ALA A 338 7.28 -23.94 0.31
CA ALA A 338 7.27 -25.13 -0.52
C ALA A 338 7.39 -26.41 0.32
N LYS A 339 8.26 -26.42 1.33
CA LYS A 339 8.46 -27.56 2.25
C LYS A 339 7.25 -27.79 3.16
N LYS A 340 6.74 -26.74 3.81
CA LYS A 340 5.64 -26.83 4.79
C LYS A 340 4.26 -27.00 4.15
N ASN A 341 3.96 -26.20 3.11
CA ASN A 341 2.61 -26.09 2.55
C ASN A 341 2.46 -26.73 1.17
N LYS A 342 3.56 -27.22 0.57
CA LYS A 342 3.61 -27.65 -0.83
C LYS A 342 3.15 -26.56 -1.80
N ASP A 343 3.31 -25.28 -1.42
CA ASP A 343 3.00 -24.14 -2.28
C ASP A 343 4.24 -23.63 -3.00
N TYR A 344 4.30 -23.89 -4.31
CA TYR A 344 5.40 -23.49 -5.18
C TYR A 344 5.12 -22.19 -5.93
N PHE A 345 3.98 -21.52 -5.68
CA PHE A 345 3.60 -20.31 -6.42
C PHE A 345 4.64 -19.19 -6.27
N ILE A 346 5.04 -18.87 -5.03
CA ILE A 346 6.00 -17.79 -4.75
C ILE A 346 7.35 -18.10 -5.40
N MET A 347 7.80 -19.35 -5.27
CA MET A 347 9.05 -19.82 -5.86
C MET A 347 9.01 -19.75 -7.40
N SER A 348 7.87 -20.04 -8.02
CA SER A 348 7.70 -19.87 -9.47
C SER A 348 7.74 -18.40 -9.90
N CYS A 349 7.22 -17.48 -9.08
CA CYS A 349 7.35 -16.04 -9.33
C CYS A 349 8.80 -15.57 -9.17
N LEU A 350 9.51 -16.03 -8.14
CA LEU A 350 10.94 -15.77 -7.96
C LEU A 350 11.73 -16.21 -9.19
N TRP A 351 11.55 -17.47 -9.60
CA TRP A 351 12.17 -18.00 -10.80
C TRP A 351 11.91 -17.12 -12.02
N GLN A 352 10.63 -16.82 -12.30
CA GLN A 352 10.26 -16.06 -13.49
C GLN A 352 10.87 -14.65 -13.49
N THR A 353 10.78 -13.93 -12.38
CA THR A 353 11.30 -12.56 -12.28
C THR A 353 12.82 -12.54 -12.35
N CYS A 354 13.50 -13.41 -11.60
CA CYS A 354 14.95 -13.51 -11.59
C CYS A 354 15.51 -13.94 -12.96
N PHE A 355 14.85 -14.90 -13.63
CA PHE A 355 15.26 -15.35 -14.96
C PHE A 355 15.08 -14.27 -16.04
N LEU A 356 14.03 -13.45 -15.94
CA LEU A 356 13.79 -12.32 -16.85
C LEU A 356 14.64 -11.09 -16.52
N SER A 357 15.37 -11.09 -15.40
CA SER A 357 16.24 -9.99 -14.98
C SER A 357 17.34 -9.73 -16.01
N GLU A 358 17.78 -8.48 -16.06
CA GLU A 358 18.97 -8.06 -16.81
C GLU A 358 20.27 -8.53 -16.15
N TRP A 359 20.22 -8.84 -14.85
CA TRP A 359 21.39 -9.15 -14.06
C TRP A 359 21.71 -10.64 -14.08
N PHE A 360 22.99 -10.94 -14.31
CA PHE A 360 23.49 -12.31 -14.29
C PHE A 360 23.29 -12.99 -12.94
N SER A 361 23.53 -12.27 -11.84
CA SER A 361 23.38 -12.79 -10.48
C SER A 361 21.96 -13.27 -10.21
N ASP A 362 20.95 -12.50 -10.61
CA ASP A 362 19.55 -12.91 -10.49
C ASP A 362 19.24 -14.14 -11.34
N GLN A 363 19.74 -14.20 -12.58
CA GLN A 363 19.57 -15.37 -13.43
C GLN A 363 20.20 -16.62 -12.81
N GLN A 364 21.35 -16.49 -12.15
CA GLN A 364 21.98 -17.59 -11.41
C GLN A 364 21.08 -18.07 -10.27
N VAL A 365 20.49 -17.17 -9.48
CA VAL A 365 19.51 -17.52 -8.44
C VAL A 365 18.34 -18.30 -9.03
N ALA A 366 17.84 -17.93 -10.22
CA ALA A 366 16.77 -18.68 -10.88
C ALA A 366 17.19 -20.10 -11.26
N PHE A 367 18.43 -20.30 -11.71
CA PHE A 367 18.95 -21.63 -12.02
C PHE A 367 19.15 -22.47 -10.76
N ASP A 368 19.75 -21.90 -9.72
CA ASP A 368 19.96 -22.56 -8.42
C ASP A 368 18.63 -23.00 -7.80
N LEU A 369 17.58 -22.17 -7.93
CA LEU A 369 16.21 -22.49 -7.50
C LEU A 369 15.64 -23.71 -8.21
N MET A 370 15.79 -23.80 -9.53
CA MET A 370 15.34 -24.98 -10.29
C MET A 370 16.14 -26.22 -9.91
N GLU A 371 17.44 -26.07 -9.70
CA GLU A 371 18.31 -27.19 -9.37
C GLU A 371 18.00 -27.79 -8.01
N SER A 372 17.74 -26.94 -7.03
CA SER A 372 17.42 -27.33 -5.67
C SER A 372 15.99 -27.89 -5.52
N ASN A 373 15.07 -27.58 -6.44
CA ASN A 373 13.64 -27.88 -6.29
C ASN A 373 13.02 -28.58 -7.51
N ARG A 374 13.04 -29.92 -7.55
CA ARG A 374 12.44 -30.71 -8.66
C ARG A 374 10.97 -30.42 -8.95
N ASN A 375 10.19 -30.10 -7.91
CA ASN A 375 8.76 -29.76 -8.09
C ASN A 375 8.55 -28.38 -8.72
N LEU A 376 9.51 -27.46 -8.55
CA LEU A 376 9.50 -26.17 -9.24
C LEU A 376 9.59 -26.37 -10.76
N CYS A 377 10.43 -27.30 -11.23
CA CYS A 377 10.55 -27.62 -12.65
C CYS A 377 9.18 -27.95 -13.29
N ARG A 378 8.31 -28.68 -12.59
CA ARG A 378 6.95 -29.00 -13.07
C ARG A 378 6.06 -27.76 -13.20
N MET A 379 6.23 -26.77 -12.32
CA MET A 379 5.47 -25.50 -12.34
C MET A 379 6.00 -24.49 -13.35
N VAL A 380 7.31 -24.54 -13.61
CA VAL A 380 8.01 -23.67 -14.55
C VAL A 380 7.86 -24.16 -15.99
N THR A 381 7.79 -25.48 -16.19
CA THR A 381 7.69 -26.10 -17.52
C THR A 381 6.65 -25.46 -18.44
N PRO A 382 5.40 -25.19 -18.01
CA PRO A 382 4.40 -24.56 -18.85
C PRO A 382 4.68 -23.08 -19.16
N GLN A 383 5.55 -22.44 -18.37
CA GLN A 383 5.88 -21.01 -18.49
C GLN A 383 7.05 -20.77 -19.45
N ILE A 384 7.89 -21.79 -19.68
CA ILE A 384 9.07 -21.71 -20.58
C ILE A 384 8.73 -21.10 -21.95
N PRO A 385 7.67 -21.54 -22.67
CA PRO A 385 7.39 -20.98 -24.00
C PRO A 385 7.10 -19.48 -23.96
N LEU A 386 6.38 -19.02 -22.93
CA LEU A 386 6.06 -17.62 -22.73
C LEU A 386 7.33 -16.81 -22.44
N VAL A 387 8.15 -17.28 -21.50
CA VAL A 387 9.41 -16.63 -21.10
C VAL A 387 10.37 -16.50 -22.29
N VAL A 388 10.53 -17.58 -23.07
CA VAL A 388 11.38 -17.59 -24.28
C VAL A 388 10.86 -16.60 -25.31
N SER A 389 9.54 -16.57 -25.54
CA SER A 389 8.94 -15.61 -26.48
C SER A 389 9.17 -14.15 -26.07
N LEU A 390 9.15 -13.85 -24.77
CA LEU A 390 9.43 -12.52 -24.23
C LEU A 390 10.90 -12.14 -24.44
N LEU A 391 11.83 -13.04 -24.11
CA LEU A 391 13.26 -12.78 -24.29
C LEU A 391 13.64 -12.55 -25.77
N LEU A 392 13.11 -13.37 -26.68
CA LEU A 392 13.35 -13.22 -28.12
C LEU A 392 12.77 -11.91 -28.67
N ARG A 393 11.61 -11.46 -28.15
CA ARG A 393 11.02 -10.16 -28.51
C ARG A 393 11.94 -8.99 -28.11
N HIS A 394 12.70 -9.14 -27.03
CA HIS A 394 13.71 -8.18 -26.58
C HIS A 394 15.11 -8.46 -27.13
N HIS A 395 15.26 -9.39 -28.09
CA HIS A 395 16.52 -9.78 -28.71
C HIS A 395 17.58 -10.32 -27.72
N ARG A 396 17.16 -10.83 -26.56
CA ARG A 396 18.03 -11.42 -25.55
C ARG A 396 18.18 -12.91 -25.80
N THR A 397 19.31 -13.31 -26.39
CA THR A 397 19.56 -14.71 -26.72
C THR A 397 20.41 -15.44 -25.67
N ASP A 398 21.28 -14.74 -24.94
CA ASP A 398 22.15 -15.36 -23.91
C ASP A 398 21.37 -16.12 -22.81
N PRO A 399 20.30 -15.57 -22.21
CA PRO A 399 19.56 -16.29 -21.19
C PRO A 399 18.84 -17.53 -21.75
N ILE A 400 18.53 -17.54 -23.05
CA ILE A 400 17.90 -18.67 -23.74
C ILE A 400 18.89 -19.81 -23.90
N PHE A 401 20.15 -19.52 -24.24
CA PHE A 401 21.20 -20.54 -24.32
C PHE A 401 21.48 -21.18 -22.96
N ARG A 402 21.56 -20.37 -21.90
CA ARG A 402 21.67 -20.89 -20.53
C ARG A 402 20.46 -21.73 -20.12
N LEU A 403 19.26 -21.32 -20.51
CA LEU A 403 18.06 -22.14 -20.30
C LEU A 403 18.18 -23.48 -21.03
N LEU A 404 18.68 -23.51 -22.27
CA LEU A 404 18.93 -24.77 -23.00
C LEU A 404 19.91 -25.68 -22.26
N GLU A 405 21.03 -25.14 -21.74
CA GLU A 405 22.00 -25.89 -20.93
C GLU A 405 21.33 -26.55 -19.72
N VAL A 406 20.48 -25.80 -19.01
CA VAL A 406 19.78 -26.33 -17.85
C VAL A 406 18.72 -27.36 -18.23
N LEU A 407 17.95 -27.12 -19.29
CA LEU A 407 16.98 -28.11 -19.78
C LEU A 407 17.65 -29.40 -20.26
N LEU A 408 18.85 -29.31 -20.82
CA LEU A 408 19.68 -30.46 -21.19
C LEU A 408 20.13 -31.24 -19.97
N LYS A 409 20.62 -30.55 -18.93
CA LYS A 409 20.98 -31.16 -17.64
C LYS A 409 19.84 -31.98 -17.04
N TYR A 410 18.59 -31.52 -17.18
CA TYR A 410 17.39 -32.24 -16.70
C TYR A 410 16.72 -33.15 -17.73
N GLN A 411 17.32 -33.36 -18.90
CA GLN A 411 16.78 -34.20 -19.98
C GLN A 411 15.34 -33.83 -20.40
N MET A 412 15.00 -32.54 -20.35
CA MET A 412 13.66 -32.02 -20.65
C MET A 412 13.41 -31.88 -22.16
N LYS A 413 13.45 -33.02 -22.89
CA LYS A 413 13.43 -33.08 -24.37
C LYS A 413 12.30 -32.29 -25.03
N MET A 414 11.09 -32.33 -24.45
CA MET A 414 9.94 -31.60 -24.99
C MET A 414 10.15 -30.08 -24.91
N GLN A 415 10.66 -29.59 -23.79
CA GLN A 415 10.89 -28.17 -23.56
C GLN A 415 12.05 -27.68 -24.40
N ILE A 416 13.11 -28.48 -24.55
CA ILE A 416 14.22 -28.18 -25.46
C ILE A 416 13.68 -28.01 -26.89
N SER A 417 12.85 -28.93 -27.38
CA SER A 417 12.24 -28.81 -28.71
C SER A 417 11.47 -27.49 -28.85
N ILE A 418 10.66 -27.10 -27.86
CA ILE A 418 9.92 -25.82 -27.90
C ILE A 418 10.86 -24.61 -27.96
N VAL A 419 11.92 -24.60 -27.15
CA VAL A 419 12.91 -23.51 -27.13
C VAL A 419 13.63 -23.42 -28.47
N LEU A 420 14.06 -24.55 -29.03
CA LEU A 420 14.73 -24.59 -30.33
C LEU A 420 13.82 -24.13 -31.47
N ILE A 421 12.53 -24.52 -31.46
CA ILE A 421 11.55 -24.05 -32.44
C ILE A 421 11.43 -22.52 -32.38
N ALA A 422 11.31 -21.96 -31.18
CA ALA A 422 11.19 -20.52 -30.99
C ALA A 422 12.47 -19.78 -31.44
N LEU A 423 13.65 -20.33 -31.12
CA LEU A 423 14.93 -19.77 -31.52
C LEU A 423 15.13 -19.84 -33.04
N PHE A 424 14.78 -20.97 -33.67
CA PHE A 424 14.80 -21.14 -35.11
C PHE A 424 13.89 -20.12 -35.80
N ASP A 425 12.64 -20.00 -35.35
CA ASP A 425 11.68 -19.05 -35.92
C ASP A 425 12.14 -17.59 -35.76
N TYR A 426 12.87 -17.29 -34.69
CA TYR A 426 13.49 -15.99 -34.48
C TYR A 426 14.65 -15.74 -35.46
N ARG A 427 15.59 -16.68 -35.59
CA ARG A 427 16.73 -16.58 -36.52
C ARG A 427 16.30 -16.57 -37.98
N PHE A 428 15.30 -17.36 -38.34
CA PHE A 428 14.69 -17.35 -39.66
C PHE A 428 14.11 -15.97 -40.01
N LYS A 429 13.44 -15.29 -39.07
CA LYS A 429 12.95 -13.91 -39.27
C LYS A 429 14.07 -12.90 -39.45
N GLN A 430 15.26 -13.17 -38.91
CA GLN A 430 16.45 -12.33 -39.10
C GLN A 430 17.17 -12.61 -40.43
N GLY A 431 16.84 -13.69 -41.13
CA GLY A 431 17.55 -14.12 -42.34
C GLY A 431 18.90 -14.78 -42.04
N ASP A 432 19.16 -15.22 -40.81
CA ASP A 432 20.44 -15.82 -40.43
C ASP A 432 20.46 -17.33 -40.74
N LEU A 433 20.91 -17.66 -41.96
CA LEU A 433 20.98 -19.03 -42.45
C LEU A 433 21.95 -19.90 -41.64
N LYS A 434 23.09 -19.33 -41.24
CA LYS A 434 24.12 -20.05 -40.48
C LYS A 434 23.58 -20.51 -39.14
N SER A 435 22.97 -19.60 -38.37
CA SER A 435 22.36 -19.94 -37.09
C SER A 435 21.21 -20.95 -37.23
N CYS A 436 20.42 -20.87 -38.30
CA CYS A 436 19.36 -21.86 -38.57
C CYS A 436 19.93 -23.26 -38.86
N CYS A 437 21.03 -23.34 -39.61
CA CYS A 437 21.74 -24.59 -39.90
C CYS A 437 22.37 -25.19 -38.63
N GLU A 438 22.97 -24.36 -37.78
CA GLU A 438 23.52 -24.79 -36.49
C GLU A 438 22.43 -25.38 -35.58
N ILE A 439 21.25 -24.76 -35.51
CA ILE A 439 20.12 -25.28 -34.71
C ILE A 439 19.65 -26.65 -35.23
N LEU A 440 19.52 -26.82 -36.55
CA LEU A 440 19.08 -28.09 -37.17
C LEU A 440 20.11 -29.21 -37.03
N SER A 441 21.39 -28.91 -37.26
CA SER A 441 22.48 -29.88 -37.09
C SER A 441 22.60 -30.31 -35.63
N TRP A 442 22.47 -29.36 -34.70
CA TRP A 442 22.49 -29.64 -33.26
C TRP A 442 21.29 -30.49 -32.82
N SER A 443 20.08 -30.19 -33.30
CA SER A 443 18.88 -30.98 -32.97
C SER A 443 18.98 -32.42 -33.46
N THR A 444 19.55 -32.61 -34.66
CA THR A 444 19.79 -33.91 -35.26
C THR A 444 20.83 -34.71 -34.45
N LYS A 445 21.93 -34.06 -34.07
CA LYS A 445 22.98 -34.66 -33.24
C LYS A 445 22.46 -35.15 -31.89
N HIS A 446 21.52 -34.42 -31.28
CA HIS A 446 20.97 -34.74 -29.96
C HIS A 446 19.66 -35.54 -29.99
N GLN A 447 19.23 -36.02 -31.18
CA GLN A 447 17.99 -36.78 -31.38
C GLN A 447 16.74 -36.04 -30.86
N ILE A 448 16.70 -34.71 -31.02
CA ILE A 448 15.56 -33.88 -30.67
C ILE A 448 14.77 -33.57 -31.94
N MET A 449 13.59 -34.16 -32.06
CA MET A 449 12.74 -34.00 -33.23
C MET A 449 12.17 -32.58 -33.29
N LEU A 450 12.56 -31.84 -34.33
CA LEU A 450 11.93 -30.60 -34.74
C LEU A 450 10.81 -30.90 -35.74
N PRO A 451 9.69 -30.14 -35.73
CA PRO A 451 8.61 -30.36 -36.69
C PRO A 451 9.08 -30.18 -38.15
N SER A 452 8.42 -30.87 -39.09
CA SER A 452 8.72 -30.78 -40.53
C SER A 452 8.60 -29.35 -41.08
N ILE A 453 7.71 -28.54 -40.50
CA ILE A 453 7.48 -27.13 -40.85
C ILE A 453 8.79 -26.31 -40.77
N GLN A 454 9.68 -26.64 -39.84
CA GLN A 454 10.94 -25.91 -39.63
C GLN A 454 11.95 -26.29 -40.70
N HIS A 455 11.96 -27.56 -41.14
CA HIS A 455 12.76 -28.02 -42.27
C HIS A 455 12.27 -27.37 -43.59
N GLU A 456 10.96 -27.27 -43.79
CA GLU A 456 10.39 -26.55 -44.94
C GLU A 456 10.76 -25.05 -44.94
N LYS A 457 10.72 -24.40 -43.78
CA LYS A 457 11.17 -23.00 -43.64
C LYS A 457 12.64 -22.86 -43.99
N PHE A 458 13.49 -23.77 -43.51
CA PHE A 458 14.91 -23.77 -43.83
C PHE A 458 15.17 -23.90 -45.33
N LEU A 459 14.51 -24.86 -46.00
CA LEU A 459 14.61 -25.04 -47.45
C LEU A 459 14.15 -23.80 -48.22
N LYS A 460 13.07 -23.13 -47.78
CA LYS A 460 12.63 -21.85 -48.37
C LYS A 460 13.65 -20.72 -48.21
N LEU A 461 14.48 -20.76 -47.18
CA LEU A 461 15.54 -19.76 -46.97
C LEU A 461 16.75 -20.05 -47.88
N LEU A 462 17.17 -21.32 -47.95
CA LEU A 462 18.22 -21.78 -48.88
C LEU A 462 17.88 -21.48 -50.34
N LEU A 463 16.67 -21.83 -50.78
CA LEU A 463 16.22 -21.63 -52.17
C LEU A 463 16.01 -20.15 -52.53
N LYS A 464 15.90 -19.25 -51.55
CA LYS A 464 15.83 -17.80 -51.79
C LYS A 464 17.22 -17.18 -52.00
N GLU A 465 18.26 -17.69 -51.35
CA GLU A 465 19.64 -17.23 -51.57
C GLU A 465 20.13 -17.53 -53.00
N GLU A 466 19.64 -18.60 -53.64
CA GLU A 466 20.00 -18.92 -55.03
C GLU A 466 19.46 -17.92 -56.07
N THR A 467 18.61 -16.95 -55.68
CA THR A 467 18.01 -15.96 -56.59
C THR A 467 18.45 -14.51 -56.37
N VAL A 468 19.35 -14.24 -55.43
CA VAL A 468 19.86 -12.88 -55.18
C VAL A 468 21.39 -12.89 -55.19
N ASP A 469 21.93 -12.83 -56.40
CA ASP A 469 23.29 -12.38 -56.63
C ASP A 469 23.40 -10.90 -56.23
N ASN A 470 24.36 -10.58 -55.36
CA ASN A 470 24.87 -9.24 -55.02
C ASN A 470 23.88 -8.16 -54.50
N LYS A 471 23.91 -7.93 -53.17
CA LYS A 471 24.30 -6.61 -52.58
C LYS A 471 24.40 -6.66 -51.05
N GLU A 472 25.64 -6.43 -50.60
CA GLU A 472 26.10 -5.88 -49.32
C GLU A 472 25.08 -5.69 -48.20
N ARG A 473 25.34 -6.34 -47.05
CA ARG A 473 25.19 -5.75 -45.71
C ARG A 473 26.02 -6.54 -44.70
N GLN A 474 27.28 -6.16 -44.57
CA GLN A 474 28.04 -6.40 -43.35
C GLN A 474 27.40 -5.57 -42.23
N THR A 475 26.88 -6.24 -41.19
CA THR A 475 26.84 -5.67 -39.85
C THR A 475 27.46 -6.68 -38.91
N ALA A 476 28.53 -6.26 -38.25
CA ALA A 476 29.36 -7.07 -37.39
C ALA A 476 28.54 -7.66 -36.23
N THR A 477 28.55 -8.98 -36.12
CA THR A 477 28.20 -9.71 -34.91
C THR A 477 29.49 -10.05 -34.15
N PRO A 478 29.52 -9.96 -32.81
CA PRO A 478 30.66 -10.45 -32.04
C PRO A 478 30.71 -11.98 -32.16
N LYS A 479 31.89 -12.50 -32.54
CA LYS A 479 32.21 -13.93 -32.50
C LYS A 479 32.11 -14.42 -31.05
N TYR A 480 31.09 -15.21 -30.74
CA TYR A 480 31.17 -16.18 -29.66
C TYR A 480 31.35 -17.56 -30.30
N GLU A 481 32.52 -18.15 -30.08
CA GLU A 481 32.74 -19.57 -30.34
C GLU A 481 32.11 -20.36 -29.19
N LEU A 482 31.22 -21.30 -29.53
CA LEU A 482 30.76 -22.34 -28.61
C LEU A 482 31.99 -23.17 -28.21
N LYS A 483 32.52 -22.94 -27.01
CA LYS A 483 33.44 -23.89 -26.37
C LYS A 483 32.62 -24.92 -25.60
N PHE A 484 32.70 -26.16 -26.05
CA PHE A 484 32.22 -27.34 -25.34
C PHE A 484 33.21 -27.76 -24.25
#